data_AF-A0A3M1Z0L1-F1
#
_entry.id   AF-A0A3M1Z0L1-F1
#
_cell.length_a   1.000
_cell.length_b   1.000
_cell.length_c   1.000
_cell.angle_alpha   90.00
_cell.angle_beta   90.00
_cell.angle_gamma   90.00
#
_symmetry.space_group_name_H-M   'P 1'
#
loop_
_entity.id
_entity.type
_entity.pdbx_description
1 polymer ?
#
loop_
_entity_poly.entity_id
_entity_poly.type
_entity_poly.pdbx_seq_one_letter_code
_entity_poly.pdbx_strand_id
1 'polypeptide(L)'
;MRISRGGVMEIKVIIAIILVIALFLFWLIPKLNFARKLKMNQAIFYLVHSMGILCGLAGLGATIWIGSEIMVKHYFELLMMPLFLCYLFLAILFRIQGEDKVLDEKQNLNMTQAAAFAFVATLFFSFLLYAVDKSGAWIGLAFFPAFFSFSIFVYSGATLYYFLR
;
A
#
# COMPACT_ATOMS: atom_id res chain seq x y z
N MET A 1 4.25 -31.74 0.61
CA MET A 1 5.18 -30.74 1.20
C MET A 1 4.66 -30.36 2.57
N ARG A 2 5.37 -30.70 3.65
CA ARG A 2 4.96 -30.40 5.04
C ARG A 2 5.36 -28.95 5.33
N ILE A 3 4.42 -28.02 5.26
CA ILE A 3 4.68 -26.62 5.65
C ILE A 3 5.02 -26.64 7.15
N SER A 4 6.23 -26.21 7.50
CA SER A 4 6.62 -26.04 8.91
C SER A 4 5.67 -25.03 9.55
N ARG A 5 4.77 -25.52 10.42
CA ARG A 5 3.82 -24.67 11.15
C ARG A 5 4.52 -23.62 12.02
N GLY A 6 5.81 -23.81 12.36
CA GLY A 6 6.62 -22.87 13.13
C GLY A 6 6.79 -21.53 12.42
N GLY A 7 7.28 -21.52 11.17
CA GLY A 7 7.59 -20.28 10.46
C GLY A 7 6.37 -19.40 10.16
N VAL A 8 5.21 -20.00 9.92
CA VAL A 8 3.95 -19.23 9.68
C VAL A 8 3.48 -18.55 10.97
N MET A 9 3.68 -19.19 12.13
CA MET A 9 3.30 -18.63 13.42
C MET A 9 4.19 -17.45 13.80
N GLU A 10 5.49 -17.55 13.54
CA GLU A 10 6.46 -16.49 13.78
C GLU A 10 6.15 -15.23 12.96
N ILE A 11 5.87 -15.38 11.65
CA ILE A 11 5.52 -14.24 10.78
C ILE A 11 4.27 -13.52 11.27
N LYS A 12 3.22 -14.26 11.67
CA LYS A 12 1.99 -13.68 12.22
C LYS A 12 2.25 -12.86 13.47
N VAL A 13 3.07 -13.39 14.38
CA VAL A 13 3.42 -12.69 15.63
C VAL A 13 4.21 -11.42 15.32
N ILE A 14 5.17 -11.47 14.40
CA ILE A 14 5.94 -10.29 13.97
C ILE A 14 5.01 -9.22 13.40
N ILE A 15 4.11 -9.59 12.47
CA ILE A 15 3.13 -8.67 11.89
C ILE A 15 2.26 -8.05 12.98
N ALA A 16 1.74 -8.87 13.92
CA ALA A 16 0.91 -8.40 15.01
C ALA A 16 1.65 -7.39 15.91
N ILE A 17 2.90 -7.68 16.28
CA ILE A 17 3.73 -6.78 17.10
C ILE A 17 3.95 -5.45 16.37
N ILE A 18 4.30 -5.49 15.08
CA ILE A 18 4.50 -4.27 14.27
C ILE A 18 3.21 -3.45 14.23
N LEU A 19 2.06 -4.08 14.02
CA LEU A 19 0.77 -3.40 13.99
C LEU A 19 0.41 -2.76 15.33
N VAL A 20 0.61 -3.47 16.45
CA VAL A 20 0.37 -2.94 17.80
C VAL A 20 1.25 -1.71 18.06
N ILE A 21 2.54 -1.80 17.75
CA ILE A 21 3.48 -0.67 17.90
C ILE A 21 3.05 0.49 17.00
N ALA A 22 2.71 0.22 15.74
CA ALA A 22 2.31 1.24 14.77
C ALA A 22 1.04 1.98 15.22
N LEU A 23 0.02 1.26 15.68
CA LEU A 23 -1.22 1.85 16.22
C LEU A 23 -0.97 2.64 17.51
N PHE A 24 -0.10 2.14 18.39
CA PHE A 24 0.30 2.85 19.60
C PHE A 24 1.00 4.17 19.25
N LEU A 25 1.94 4.15 18.29
CA LEU A 25 2.61 5.36 17.79
C LEU A 25 1.63 6.33 17.11
N PHE A 26 0.69 5.82 16.32
CA PHE A 26 -0.38 6.63 15.71
C PHE A 26 -1.21 7.40 16.75
N TRP A 27 -1.46 6.78 17.90
CA TRP A 27 -2.18 7.41 19.01
C TRP A 27 -1.30 8.36 19.85
N LEU A 28 -0.04 8.00 20.06
CA LEU A 28 0.87 8.71 20.95
C LEU A 28 1.52 9.94 20.28
N ILE A 29 2.02 9.81 19.05
CA ILE A 29 2.83 10.85 18.37
C ILE A 29 2.09 12.19 18.29
N PRO A 30 0.80 12.28 17.90
CA PRO A 30 0.10 13.56 17.82
C PRO A 30 0.04 14.34 19.16
N LYS A 31 0.18 13.65 20.30
CA LYS A 31 0.17 14.27 21.63
C LYS A 31 1.53 14.81 22.06
N LEU A 32 2.60 14.46 21.36
CA LEU A 32 3.96 14.88 21.71
C LEU A 32 4.26 16.27 21.14
N ASN A 33 4.90 17.13 21.93
CA ASN A 33 5.26 18.49 21.51
C ASN A 33 6.21 18.52 20.29
N PHE A 34 7.01 17.46 20.11
CA PHE A 34 7.90 17.31 18.94
C PHE A 34 7.11 17.19 17.62
N ALA A 35 5.91 16.61 17.66
CA ALA A 35 5.13 16.29 16.47
C ALA A 35 4.70 17.55 15.70
N ARG A 36 4.57 18.70 16.38
CA ARG A 36 4.27 20.00 15.75
C ARG A 36 5.36 20.51 14.81
N LYS A 37 6.58 19.94 14.88
CA LYS A 37 7.68 20.27 13.96
C LYS A 37 7.65 19.44 12.68
N LEU A 38 6.88 18.36 12.65
CA LEU A 38 6.73 17.54 11.45
C LEU A 38 5.84 18.27 10.46
N LYS A 39 6.32 18.41 9.22
CA LYS A 39 5.56 19.00 8.13
C LYS A 39 5.56 18.07 6.93
N MET A 40 4.41 17.94 6.29
CA MET A 40 4.36 17.36 4.94
C MET A 40 5.23 18.22 4.02
N ASN A 41 6.22 17.58 3.41
CA ASN A 41 7.04 18.18 2.38
C ASN A 41 7.02 17.28 1.14
N GLN A 42 7.56 17.78 0.04
CA GLN A 42 7.62 17.02 -1.21
C GLN A 42 8.38 15.70 -1.03
N ALA A 43 9.42 15.66 -0.21
CA ALA A 43 10.18 14.43 0.04
C ALA A 43 9.33 13.30 0.65
N ILE A 44 8.45 13.61 1.62
CA ILE A 44 7.53 12.61 2.21
C ILE A 44 6.53 12.14 1.16
N PHE A 45 6.00 13.04 0.34
CA PHE A 45 5.11 12.70 -0.75
C PHE A 45 5.77 11.75 -1.77
N TYR A 46 6.97 12.09 -2.24
CA TYR A 46 7.75 11.23 -3.12
C TYR A 46 8.04 9.87 -2.50
N LEU A 47 8.39 9.84 -1.21
CA LEU A 47 8.69 8.62 -0.48
C LEU A 47 7.48 7.70 -0.41
N VAL A 48 6.31 8.21 -0.02
CA VAL A 48 5.08 7.41 0.12
C VAL A 48 4.70 6.78 -1.22
N HIS A 49 4.70 7.56 -2.30
CA HIS A 49 4.29 7.04 -3.61
C HIS A 49 5.37 6.16 -4.27
N SER A 50 6.67 6.43 -4.06
CA SER A 50 7.73 5.53 -4.52
C SER A 50 7.66 4.18 -3.79
N MET A 51 7.41 4.20 -2.48
CA MET A 51 7.14 2.98 -1.70
C MET A 51 5.89 2.25 -2.21
N GLY A 52 4.83 2.99 -2.58
CA GLY A 52 3.65 2.42 -3.22
C GLY A 52 3.99 1.67 -4.52
N ILE A 53 4.78 2.27 -5.41
CA ILE A 53 5.25 1.60 -6.63
C ILE A 53 6.04 0.33 -6.30
N LEU A 54 7.01 0.41 -5.38
CA LEU A 54 7.85 -0.74 -5.03
C LEU A 54 7.03 -1.87 -4.41
N CYS A 55 6.17 -1.58 -3.44
CA CYS A 55 5.27 -2.55 -2.83
C CYS A 55 4.29 -3.14 -3.86
N GLY A 56 3.71 -2.31 -4.72
CA GLY A 56 2.78 -2.74 -5.77
C GLY A 56 3.44 -3.67 -6.80
N LEU A 57 4.63 -3.33 -7.29
CA LEU A 57 5.39 -4.19 -8.21
C LEU A 57 5.84 -5.49 -7.55
N ALA A 58 6.37 -5.42 -6.33
CA ALA A 58 6.80 -6.60 -5.60
C ALA A 58 5.62 -7.52 -5.28
N GLY A 59 4.47 -6.97 -4.87
CA GLY A 59 3.25 -7.73 -4.61
C GLY A 59 2.68 -8.37 -5.87
N LEU A 60 2.67 -7.67 -6.99
CA LEU A 60 2.28 -8.23 -8.29
C LEU A 60 3.22 -9.35 -8.73
N GLY A 61 4.52 -9.11 -8.73
CA GLY A 61 5.53 -10.10 -9.12
C GLY A 61 5.46 -11.35 -8.24
N ALA A 62 5.33 -11.17 -6.92
CA ALA A 62 5.12 -12.27 -6.00
C ALA A 62 3.82 -13.02 -6.32
N THR A 63 2.70 -12.33 -6.55
CA THR A 63 1.42 -12.98 -6.84
C THR A 63 1.49 -13.81 -8.12
N ILE A 64 2.16 -13.31 -9.17
CA ILE A 64 2.37 -14.05 -10.41
C ILE A 64 3.24 -15.29 -10.18
N TRP A 65 4.28 -15.17 -9.36
CA TRP A 65 5.27 -16.25 -9.16
C TRP A 65 4.81 -17.37 -8.23
N ILE A 66 4.21 -17.03 -7.09
CA ILE A 66 3.79 -18.01 -6.07
C ILE A 66 2.27 -18.22 -5.98
N GLY A 67 1.48 -17.46 -6.74
CA GLY A 67 0.03 -17.63 -6.80
C GLY A 67 -0.65 -17.48 -5.44
N SER A 68 -1.55 -18.42 -5.12
CA SER A 68 -2.34 -18.40 -3.88
C SER A 68 -1.51 -18.53 -2.61
N GLU A 69 -0.28 -19.03 -2.68
CA GLU A 69 0.58 -19.17 -1.50
C GLU A 69 0.95 -17.83 -0.88
N ILE A 70 0.86 -16.72 -1.65
CA ILE A 70 1.17 -15.38 -1.15
C ILE A 70 0.29 -14.99 0.05
N MET A 71 -0.98 -15.38 0.03
CA MET A 71 -1.94 -15.15 1.13
C MET A 71 -1.79 -16.20 2.23
N VAL A 72 -1.58 -17.47 1.87
CA VAL A 72 -1.50 -18.57 2.86
C VAL A 72 -0.26 -18.44 3.76
N LYS A 73 0.86 -17.96 3.20
CA LYS A 73 2.13 -17.76 3.92
C LYS A 73 2.32 -16.34 4.45
N HIS A 74 1.32 -15.48 4.33
CA HIS A 74 1.34 -14.08 4.76
C HIS A 74 2.45 -13.21 4.11
N TYR A 75 2.89 -13.57 2.91
CA TYR A 75 3.88 -12.77 2.18
C TYR A 75 3.27 -11.46 1.67
N PHE A 76 1.97 -11.47 1.37
CA PHE A 76 1.28 -10.27 0.95
C PHE A 76 1.31 -9.19 2.04
N GLU A 77 0.95 -9.54 3.27
CA GLU A 77 0.94 -8.63 4.41
C GLU A 77 2.34 -8.08 4.69
N LEU A 78 3.38 -8.92 4.58
CA LEU A 78 4.76 -8.50 4.76
C LEU A 78 5.20 -7.50 3.67
N LEU A 79 4.84 -7.75 2.41
CA LEU A 79 5.15 -6.87 1.29
C LEU A 79 4.40 -5.54 1.35
N MET A 80 3.18 -5.54 1.87
CA MET A 80 2.36 -4.33 2.02
C MET A 80 2.67 -3.54 3.30
N MET A 81 3.34 -4.15 4.29
CA MET A 81 3.63 -3.51 5.57
C MET A 81 4.38 -2.17 5.45
N PRO A 82 5.43 -2.03 4.63
CA PRO A 82 6.13 -0.75 4.50
C PRO A 82 5.22 0.38 4.00
N LEU A 83 4.33 0.08 3.05
CA LEU A 83 3.37 1.03 2.53
C LEU A 83 2.30 1.39 3.57
N PHE A 84 1.80 0.40 4.31
CA PHE A 84 0.87 0.63 5.42
C PHE A 84 1.46 1.60 6.45
N LEU A 85 2.73 1.42 6.82
CA LEU A 85 3.43 2.32 7.75
C LEU A 85 3.60 3.73 7.16
N CYS A 86 3.87 3.86 5.86
CA CYS A 86 3.93 5.17 5.19
C CYS A 86 2.58 5.89 5.24
N TYR A 87 1.48 5.22 4.94
CA TYR A 87 0.13 5.81 5.03
C TYR A 87 -0.27 6.12 6.48
N LEU A 88 0.11 5.28 7.43
CA LEU A 88 -0.13 5.55 8.84
C LEU A 88 0.63 6.81 9.29
N PHE A 89 1.88 6.96 8.86
CA PHE A 89 2.65 8.18 9.08
C PHE A 89 1.98 9.41 8.44
N LEU A 90 1.48 9.27 7.21
CA LEU A 90 0.72 10.33 6.53
C LEU A 90 -0.52 10.75 7.34
N ALA A 91 -1.27 9.77 7.85
CA ALA A 91 -2.44 10.00 8.68
C ALA A 91 -2.10 10.70 10.01
N ILE A 92 -0.93 10.42 10.59
CA ILE A 92 -0.41 11.16 11.75
C ILE A 92 -0.18 12.63 11.39
N LEU A 93 0.44 12.91 10.23
CA LEU A 93 0.68 14.29 9.78
C LEU A 93 -0.63 15.05 9.57
N PHE A 94 -1.61 14.45 8.89
CA PHE A 94 -2.93 15.05 8.71
C PHE A 94 -3.58 15.39 10.05
N ARG A 95 -3.51 14.47 11.03
CA ARG A 95 -4.06 14.68 12.37
C ARG A 95 -3.38 15.80 13.15
N ILE A 96 -2.08 16.02 12.95
CA ILE A 96 -1.32 17.07 13.65
C ILE A 96 -1.58 18.45 13.04
N GLN A 97 -1.68 18.53 11.71
CA GLN A 97 -1.66 19.81 10.99
C GLN A 97 -3.05 20.35 10.64
N GLY A 98 -4.07 19.48 10.61
CA GLY A 98 -5.40 19.80 10.08
C GLY A 98 -5.43 19.70 8.55
N GLU A 99 -6.60 19.40 7.97
CA GLU A 99 -6.76 19.08 6.54
C GLU A 99 -6.29 20.22 5.63
N ASP A 100 -6.58 21.47 5.99
CA ASP A 100 -6.32 22.66 5.16
C ASP A 100 -4.82 23.03 5.01
N LYS A 101 -3.92 22.42 5.80
CA LYS A 101 -2.51 22.85 5.86
C LYS A 101 -1.52 21.85 5.26
N VAL A 102 -2.01 20.73 4.74
CA VAL A 102 -1.16 19.57 4.44
C VAL A 102 -0.93 19.38 2.95
N LEU A 103 -1.91 19.71 2.11
CA LEU A 103 -1.81 19.55 0.65
C LEU A 103 -2.18 20.86 -0.05
N ASP A 104 -1.36 21.21 -1.04
CA ASP A 104 -1.66 22.30 -1.98
C ASP A 104 -2.86 21.93 -2.87
N GLU A 105 -3.62 22.92 -3.34
CA GLU A 105 -4.74 22.73 -4.28
C GLU A 105 -4.29 21.99 -5.55
N LYS A 106 -3.10 22.33 -6.07
CA LYS A 106 -2.49 21.61 -7.20
C LYS A 106 -2.23 20.14 -6.86
N GLN A 107 -1.74 19.85 -5.65
CA GLN A 107 -1.50 18.47 -5.21
C GLN A 107 -2.79 17.66 -5.13
N ASN A 108 -3.85 18.27 -4.58
CA ASN A 108 -5.14 17.60 -4.45
C ASN A 108 -5.79 17.32 -5.82
N LEU A 109 -5.69 18.27 -6.75
CA LEU A 109 -6.14 18.08 -8.14
C LEU A 109 -5.37 16.94 -8.82
N ASN A 110 -4.05 16.91 -8.69
CA ASN A 110 -3.20 15.87 -9.27
C ASN A 110 -3.52 14.48 -8.69
N MET A 111 -3.73 14.38 -7.37
CA MET A 111 -4.14 13.14 -6.72
C MET A 111 -5.52 12.67 -7.19
N THR A 112 -6.46 13.60 -7.42
CA THR A 112 -7.79 13.29 -7.95
C THR A 112 -7.72 12.75 -9.38
N GLN A 113 -6.91 13.37 -10.24
CA GLN A 113 -6.65 12.88 -11.61
C GLN A 113 -5.98 11.50 -11.60
N ALA A 114 -5.02 11.29 -10.70
CA ALA A 114 -4.38 9.99 -10.50
C ALA A 114 -5.36 8.92 -10.04
N ALA A 115 -6.28 9.24 -9.12
CA ALA A 115 -7.32 8.34 -8.66
C ALA A 115 -8.28 7.95 -9.79
N ALA A 116 -8.72 8.91 -10.60
CA ALA A 116 -9.56 8.66 -11.77
C ALA A 116 -8.86 7.73 -12.78
N PHE A 117 -7.59 7.98 -13.08
CA PHE A 117 -6.80 7.11 -13.95
C PHE A 117 -6.62 5.70 -13.37
N ALA A 118 -6.26 5.60 -12.09
CA ALA A 118 -6.09 4.34 -11.40
C ALA A 118 -7.38 3.52 -11.36
N PHE A 119 -8.54 4.17 -11.19
CA PHE A 119 -9.83 3.52 -11.24
C PHE A 119 -10.10 2.88 -12.61
N VAL A 120 -9.87 3.62 -13.70
CA VAL A 120 -10.05 3.07 -15.07
C VAL A 120 -9.08 1.92 -15.34
N ALA A 121 -7.81 2.07 -14.94
CA ALA A 121 -6.80 1.03 -15.11
C ALA A 121 -7.13 -0.24 -14.30
N THR A 122 -7.57 -0.09 -13.05
CA THR A 122 -7.92 -1.21 -12.17
C THR A 122 -9.18 -1.92 -12.65
N LEU A 123 -10.16 -1.18 -13.19
CA LEU A 123 -11.32 -1.76 -13.85
C LEU A 123 -10.89 -2.63 -15.04
N PHE A 124 -10.04 -2.12 -15.92
CA PHE A 124 -9.50 -2.90 -17.04
C PHE A 124 -8.73 -4.14 -16.56
N PHE A 125 -7.89 -3.98 -15.54
CA PHE A 125 -7.12 -5.08 -14.97
C PHE A 125 -8.02 -6.14 -14.32
N SER A 126 -9.15 -5.77 -13.74
CA SER A 126 -10.11 -6.73 -13.18
C SER A 126 -10.69 -7.66 -14.25
N PHE A 127 -10.92 -7.18 -15.48
CA PHE A 127 -11.33 -8.03 -16.60
C PHE A 127 -10.23 -9.00 -17.02
N LEU A 128 -8.96 -8.56 -17.02
CA LEU A 128 -7.81 -9.44 -17.29
C LEU A 128 -7.69 -10.52 -16.21
N LEU A 129 -7.78 -10.15 -14.94
CA LEU A 129 -7.74 -11.09 -13.82
C LEU A 129 -8.89 -12.10 -13.90
N TYR A 130 -10.09 -11.65 -14.27
CA TYR A 130 -11.23 -12.55 -14.48
C TYR A 130 -11.00 -13.53 -15.63
N ALA A 131 -10.40 -13.09 -16.74
CA ALA A 131 -10.06 -14.00 -17.84
C ALA A 131 -8.99 -15.04 -17.44
N VAL A 132 -8.01 -14.63 -16.62
CA VAL A 132 -6.97 -15.53 -16.06
C VAL A 132 -7.56 -16.53 -15.07
N ASP A 133 -8.50 -16.11 -14.22
CA ASP A 133 -9.22 -17.00 -13.31
C ASP A 133 -10.06 -18.02 -14.11
N LYS A 134 -10.77 -17.56 -15.15
CA LYS A 134 -11.59 -18.43 -16.01
C LYS A 134 -10.79 -19.43 -16.82
N SER A 135 -9.55 -19.13 -17.19
CA SER A 135 -8.68 -20.08 -17.89
C SER A 135 -8.11 -21.16 -16.96
N GLY A 136 -8.31 -21.04 -15.64
CA GLY A 136 -7.73 -21.93 -14.65
C GLY A 136 -6.23 -21.72 -14.44
N ALA A 137 -5.65 -20.65 -15.00
CA ALA A 137 -4.23 -20.34 -14.84
C ALA A 137 -3.89 -19.99 -13.39
N TRP A 138 -4.79 -19.31 -12.68
CA TRP A 138 -4.70 -19.05 -11.24
C TRP A 138 -5.87 -19.69 -10.50
N ILE A 139 -5.64 -20.06 -9.25
CA ILE A 139 -6.65 -20.69 -8.38
C ILE A 139 -6.84 -19.82 -7.13
N GLY A 140 -8.09 -19.49 -6.81
CA GLY A 140 -8.48 -19.01 -5.48
C GLY A 140 -7.95 -17.62 -5.10
N LEU A 141 -7.20 -17.54 -3.99
CA LEU A 141 -6.91 -16.29 -3.27
C LEU A 141 -5.91 -15.34 -3.98
N ALA A 142 -5.38 -15.68 -5.15
CA ALA A 142 -4.40 -14.86 -5.87
C ALA A 142 -5.02 -13.60 -6.52
N PHE A 143 -6.34 -13.60 -6.77
CA PHE A 143 -7.04 -12.47 -7.37
C PHE A 143 -6.90 -11.17 -6.55
N PHE A 144 -7.18 -11.26 -5.25
CA PHE A 144 -7.12 -10.11 -4.35
C PHE A 144 -5.74 -9.43 -4.27
N PRO A 145 -4.63 -10.15 -3.97
CA PRO A 145 -3.32 -9.53 -3.88
C PRO A 145 -2.86 -8.95 -5.23
N ALA A 146 -3.17 -9.61 -6.36
CA ALA A 146 -2.87 -9.05 -7.67
C ALA A 146 -3.62 -7.73 -7.91
N PHE A 147 -4.94 -7.72 -7.69
CA PHE A 147 -5.77 -6.54 -7.87
C PHE A 147 -5.34 -5.38 -6.97
N PHE A 148 -5.10 -5.67 -5.69
CA PHE A 148 -4.68 -4.67 -4.70
C PHE A 148 -3.31 -4.08 -5.03
N SER A 149 -2.32 -4.93 -5.33
CA SER A 149 -0.98 -4.50 -5.69
C SER A 149 -0.94 -3.69 -7.00
N PHE A 150 -1.75 -4.07 -7.99
CA PHE A 150 -1.92 -3.28 -9.21
C PHE A 150 -2.53 -1.91 -8.94
N SER A 151 -3.59 -1.86 -8.13
CA SER A 151 -4.26 -0.61 -7.76
C SER A 151 -3.28 0.38 -7.12
N ILE A 152 -2.47 -0.09 -6.17
CA ILE A 152 -1.44 0.72 -5.53
C ILE A 152 -0.39 1.19 -6.53
N PHE A 153 0.14 0.27 -7.34
CA PHE A 153 1.17 0.57 -8.32
C PHE A 153 0.71 1.68 -9.27
N VAL A 154 -0.48 1.52 -9.86
CA VAL A 154 -1.00 2.50 -10.82
C VAL A 154 -1.33 3.82 -10.15
N TYR A 155 -2.01 3.79 -9.00
CA TYR A 155 -2.32 5.04 -8.28
C TYR A 155 -1.06 5.82 -7.92
N SER A 156 -0.04 5.13 -7.40
CA SER A 156 1.20 5.75 -6.98
C SER A 156 2.02 6.25 -8.17
N GLY A 157 2.10 5.47 -9.24
CA GLY A 157 2.73 5.85 -10.51
C GLY A 157 2.06 7.07 -11.15
N ALA A 158 0.73 7.05 -11.24
CA ALA A 158 -0.04 8.17 -11.78
C ALA A 158 0.09 9.42 -10.93
N THR A 159 0.07 9.29 -9.60
CA THR A 159 0.23 10.43 -8.68
C THR A 159 1.58 11.10 -8.86
N LEU A 160 2.67 10.32 -8.96
CA LEU A 160 3.99 10.87 -9.24
C LEU A 160 4.09 11.48 -10.63
N TYR A 161 3.51 10.83 -11.65
CA TYR A 161 3.50 11.34 -13.02
C TYR A 161 2.81 12.71 -13.12
N TYR A 162 1.60 12.86 -12.56
CA TYR A 162 0.88 14.14 -12.57
C TYR A 162 1.55 15.19 -11.70
N PHE A 163 2.21 14.80 -10.60
CA PHE A 163 2.92 15.74 -9.74
C PHE A 163 4.20 16.31 -10.37
N LEU A 164 4.91 15.49 -11.17
CA LEU A 164 6.13 15.90 -11.89
C LEU A 164 5.84 16.75 -13.14
N ARG A 165 4.56 16.91 -13.53
CA ARG A 165 4.12 17.68 -14.69
C ARG A 165 3.59 19.08 -14.29
#